data_AF-A0A8X6W6H3-F1
#
_entry.id   AF-A0A8X6W6H3-F1
#
_cell.length_a   1.000
_cell.length_b   1.000
_cell.length_c   1.000
_cell.angle_alpha   90.00
_cell.angle_beta   90.00
_cell.angle_gamma   90.00
#
_symmetry.space_group_name_H-M   'P 1'
#
loop_
_entity.id
_entity.type
_entity.pdbx_description
1 polymer ?
#
loop_
_entity_poly.entity_id
_entity_poly.type
_entity_poly.pdbx_seq_one_letter_code
_entity_poly.pdbx_strand_id
1 'polypeptide(L)'
;MPNDDEIVTSMQKESDPVNDEADEEKDNNKSIKGPSNVDAFSALKTTMKWYEQQSECCPTQQLLLKRIGDLAVKKRRCTMIQRNISDYFPQ
;
A
#
# COMPACT_ATOMS: atom_id res chain seq x y z
N MET A 1 13.84 -30.19 -23.64
CA MET A 1 13.56 -28.90 -22.98
C MET A 1 12.25 -29.08 -22.24
N PRO A 2 12.19 -28.91 -20.92
CA PRO A 2 10.92 -29.04 -20.18
C PRO A 2 9.98 -27.89 -20.54
N ASN A 3 8.70 -28.20 -20.64
CA ASN A 3 7.63 -27.33 -21.14
C ASN A 3 7.11 -26.40 -20.03
N ASP A 4 6.92 -25.11 -20.32
CA ASP A 4 6.51 -24.07 -19.34
C ASP A 4 5.12 -24.31 -18.72
N ASP A 5 4.32 -25.23 -19.26
CA ASP A 5 2.97 -25.54 -18.78
C ASP A 5 2.93 -26.35 -17.46
N GLU A 6 4.07 -26.86 -16.97
CA GLU A 6 4.13 -27.61 -15.71
C GLU A 6 4.16 -26.72 -14.46
N ILE A 7 4.45 -25.43 -14.62
CA ILE A 7 4.54 -24.47 -13.49
C ILE A 7 3.14 -24.06 -13.00
N VAL A 8 2.14 -24.03 -13.89
CA VAL A 8 0.78 -23.59 -13.56
C VAL A 8 -0.01 -24.64 -12.77
N THR A 9 0.32 -25.93 -12.93
CA THR A 9 -0.43 -27.03 -12.30
C THR A 9 -0.04 -27.31 -10.85
N SER A 10 1.11 -26.84 -10.38
CA SER A 10 1.52 -26.98 -8.97
C SER A 10 0.90 -25.92 -8.04
N MET A 11 0.32 -24.84 -8.57
CA MET A 11 -0.32 -23.81 -7.73
C MET A 11 -1.76 -24.15 -7.31
N GLN A 12 -2.33 -25.27 -7.80
CA GLN A 12 -3.75 -25.58 -7.64
C GLN A 12 -4.03 -26.81 -6.75
N LYS A 13 -3.03 -27.31 -6.00
CA LYS A 13 -3.16 -28.54 -5.23
C LYS A 13 -2.76 -28.48 -3.76
N GLU A 14 -2.87 -27.30 -3.16
CA GLU A 14 -2.86 -27.15 -1.69
C GLU A 14 -4.06 -26.30 -1.27
N SER A 15 -5.25 -26.88 -1.46
CA SER A 15 -6.47 -26.42 -0.79
C SER A 15 -6.94 -27.55 0.10
N ASP A 16 -6.29 -27.72 1.26
CA ASP A 16 -6.89 -28.43 2.37
C ASP A 16 -7.52 -27.39 3.34
N PRO A 17 -8.75 -27.64 3.81
CA PRO A 17 -9.50 -26.71 4.63
C PRO A 17 -8.95 -26.75 6.06
N VAL A 18 -8.26 -25.69 6.46
CA VAL A 18 -8.08 -25.41 7.90
C VAL A 18 -9.44 -25.04 8.46
N ASN A 19 -10.05 -26.03 9.13
CA ASN A 19 -11.14 -25.88 10.07
C ASN A 19 -10.66 -25.00 11.22
N ASP A 20 -10.88 -23.69 11.13
CA ASP A 20 -10.77 -22.78 12.27
C ASP A 20 -12.19 -22.56 12.78
N GLU A 21 -12.56 -23.43 13.73
CA GLU A 21 -13.79 -23.34 14.50
C GLU A 21 -13.90 -21.95 15.11
N ALA A 22 -15.12 -21.42 15.05
CA ALA A 22 -15.51 -20.13 15.55
C ALA A 22 -14.99 -19.88 16.99
N ASP A 23 -14.24 -18.79 17.15
CA ASP A 23 -14.39 -17.95 18.34
C ASP A 23 -14.83 -16.56 17.86
N GLU A 24 -16.15 -16.39 17.84
CA GLU A 24 -16.80 -15.09 17.68
C GLU A 24 -16.54 -14.24 18.95
N GLU A 25 -15.34 -13.71 19.12
CA GLU A 25 -15.21 -12.42 19.80
C GLU A 25 -15.45 -11.33 18.76
N LYS A 26 -16.72 -11.02 18.61
CA LYS A 26 -17.27 -9.91 17.85
C LYS A 26 -16.76 -8.61 18.47
N ASP A 27 -15.49 -8.26 18.21
CA ASP A 27 -14.99 -6.90 18.39
C ASP A 27 -15.77 -6.01 17.41
N ASN A 28 -16.85 -5.46 17.94
CA ASN A 28 -17.76 -4.57 17.25
C ASN A 28 -17.14 -3.20 17.01
N ASN A 29 -15.81 -3.08 17.11
CA ASN A 29 -15.08 -2.00 16.51
C ASN A 29 -14.94 -2.32 15.02
N LYS A 30 -15.98 -1.98 14.24
CA LYS A 30 -15.92 -1.88 12.79
C LYS A 30 -14.69 -1.03 12.47
N SER A 31 -13.55 -1.67 12.23
CA SER A 31 -12.32 -1.00 11.84
C SER A 31 -12.67 -0.30 10.54
N ILE A 32 -12.95 1.01 10.61
CA ILE A 32 -13.24 1.83 9.45
C ILE A 32 -11.99 1.69 8.59
N LYS A 33 -12.07 0.83 7.58
CA LYS A 33 -10.93 0.57 6.71
C LYS A 33 -10.72 1.88 5.98
N GLY A 34 -9.63 2.56 6.31
CA GLY A 34 -9.28 3.83 5.69
C GLY A 34 -9.18 3.69 4.16
N PRO A 35 -9.11 4.82 3.44
CA PRO A 35 -8.94 4.79 1.99
C PRO A 35 -7.72 3.93 1.59
N SER A 36 -7.78 3.29 0.42
CA SER A 36 -6.61 2.61 -0.12
C SER A 36 -5.44 3.59 -0.27
N ASN A 37 -4.19 3.10 -0.30
CA ASN A 37 -3.03 3.99 -0.51
C ASN A 37 -3.17 4.82 -1.80
N VAL A 38 -3.79 4.25 -2.84
CA VAL A 38 -4.01 4.95 -4.12
C VAL A 38 -5.04 6.06 -3.96
N ASP A 39 -6.16 5.78 -3.30
CA ASP A 39 -7.22 6.76 -3.07
C ASP A 39 -6.76 7.88 -2.13
N ALA A 40 -6.06 7.52 -1.05
CA ALA A 40 -5.50 8.47 -0.10
C ALA A 40 -4.50 9.42 -0.77
N PHE A 41 -3.63 8.88 -1.64
CA PHE A 41 -2.66 9.70 -2.38
C PHE A 41 -3.34 10.61 -3.43
N SER A 42 -4.37 10.10 -4.10
CA SER A 42 -5.13 10.89 -5.10
C SER A 42 -5.92 12.02 -4.44
N ALA A 43 -6.53 11.75 -3.28
CA ALA A 43 -7.18 12.76 -2.46
C ALA A 43 -6.17 13.83 -2.00
N LEU A 44 -5.03 13.41 -1.44
CA LEU A 44 -3.95 14.33 -1.02
C LEU A 44 -3.53 15.25 -2.16
N LYS A 45 -3.26 14.70 -3.36
CA LYS A 45 -2.86 15.48 -4.53
C LYS A 45 -3.92 16.51 -4.92
N THR A 46 -5.19 16.13 -4.86
CA THR A 46 -6.32 17.02 -5.18
C THR A 46 -6.43 18.14 -4.15
N THR A 47 -6.36 17.83 -2.87
CA THR A 47 -6.39 18.81 -1.76
C THR A 47 -5.23 19.78 -1.86
N MET A 48 -4.02 19.31 -2.16
CA MET A 48 -2.84 20.17 -2.35
C MET A 48 -3.06 21.18 -3.47
N LYS A 49 -3.51 20.72 -4.65
CA LYS A 49 -3.78 21.59 -5.80
C LYS A 49 -4.86 22.63 -5.50
N TRP A 50 -5.92 22.23 -4.78
CA TRP A 50 -6.97 23.15 -4.35
C TRP A 50 -6.40 24.21 -3.37
N TYR A 51 -5.59 23.79 -2.41
CA TYR A 51 -5.02 24.68 -1.41
C TYR A 51 -4.03 25.69 -2.00
N GLU A 52 -3.26 25.31 -3.03
CA GLU A 52 -2.37 26.21 -3.78
C GLU A 52 -3.11 27.40 -4.44
N GLN A 53 -4.43 27.29 -4.65
CA GLN A 53 -5.24 28.35 -5.27
C GLN A 53 -5.88 29.31 -4.27
N GLN A 54 -5.78 29.02 -2.97
CA GLN A 54 -6.42 29.82 -1.93
C GLN A 54 -5.58 31.09 -1.66
N SER A 55 -6.26 32.20 -1.32
CA SER A 55 -5.60 33.49 -1.08
C SER A 55 -4.71 33.47 0.16
N GLU A 56 -4.99 32.57 1.09
CA GLU A 56 -4.21 32.36 2.30
C GLU A 56 -2.86 31.73 2.00
N CYS A 57 -2.71 31.03 0.87
CA CYS A 57 -1.55 30.19 0.49
C CYS A 57 -0.27 31.01 0.24
N CYS A 58 0.38 31.43 1.33
CA CYS A 58 1.60 32.20 1.29
C CYS A 58 2.82 31.34 0.95
N PRO A 59 3.96 31.93 0.55
CA PRO A 59 5.17 31.17 0.17
C PRO A 59 5.63 30.15 1.22
N THR A 60 5.49 30.49 2.50
CA THR A 60 5.82 29.59 3.61
C THR A 60 4.93 28.34 3.60
N GLN A 61 3.63 28.49 3.36
CA GLN A 61 2.69 27.37 3.30
C GLN A 61 2.91 26.51 2.05
N GLN A 62 3.25 27.13 0.91
CA GLN A 62 3.64 26.39 -0.30
C GLN A 62 4.87 25.51 -0.06
N LEU A 63 5.89 26.03 0.65
CA LEU A 63 7.08 25.26 1.01
C LEU A 63 6.73 24.06 1.92
N LEU A 64 5.86 24.27 2.89
CA LEU A 64 5.38 23.19 3.76
C LEU A 64 4.60 22.13 2.96
N LEU A 65 3.76 22.55 2.02
CA LEU A 65 3.00 21.65 1.15
C LEU A 65 3.92 20.78 0.29
N LYS A 66 4.95 21.37 -0.31
CA LYS A 66 5.98 20.65 -1.07
C LYS A 66 6.68 19.60 -0.21
N ARG A 67 7.09 19.96 1.01
CA ARG A 67 7.72 19.04 1.95
C ARG A 67 6.82 17.85 2.29
N ILE A 68 5.51 18.07 2.49
CA ILE A 68 4.55 16.98 2.74
C ILE A 68 4.47 16.05 1.53
N GLY A 69 4.42 16.61 0.32
CA GLY A 69 4.43 15.83 -0.92
C GLY A 69 5.69 14.96 -1.06
N ASP A 70 6.87 15.54 -0.82
CA ASP A 70 8.14 14.83 -0.87
C ASP A 70 8.20 13.67 0.13
N LEU A 71 7.68 13.88 1.34
CA LEU A 71 7.58 12.83 2.36
C LEU A 71 6.66 11.69 1.92
N ALA A 72 5.51 12.00 1.32
CA ALA A 72 4.59 11.00 0.79
C ALA A 72 5.24 10.17 -0.34
N VAL A 73 5.95 10.83 -1.26
CA VAL A 73 6.69 10.16 -2.34
C VAL A 73 7.83 9.30 -1.78
N LYS A 74 8.57 9.79 -0.78
CA LYS A 74 9.62 9.00 -0.11
C LYS A 74 9.04 7.74 0.54
N LYS A 75 7.93 7.85 1.27
CA LYS A 75 7.26 6.69 1.87
C LYS A 75 6.84 5.67 0.80
N ARG A 76 6.26 6.13 -0.31
CA ARG A 76 5.88 5.25 -1.43
C ARG A 76 7.07 4.50 -2.04
N ARG A 77 8.23 5.17 -2.17
CA ARG A 77 9.47 4.53 -2.65
C ARG A 77 10.02 3.52 -1.63
N CYS A 78 10.00 3.84 -0.34
CA CYS A 78 10.48 2.94 0.71
C CYS A 78 9.59 1.69 0.88
N THR A 79 8.27 1.79 0.67
CA THR A 79 7.38 0.61 0.68
C THR A 79 7.56 -0.28 -0.56
N MET A 80 8.26 0.22 -1.58
CA MET A 80 8.57 -0.49 -2.83
C MET A 80 10.07 -0.88 -2.89
N ILE A 81 10.70 -1.12 -1.74
CA ILE A 81 12.01 -1.76 -1.73
C ILE A 81 11.77 -3.23 -2.05
N GLN A 82 12.03 -3.59 -3.31
CA GLN A 82 12.13 -4.96 -3.77
C GLN A 82 13.21 -5.64 -2.94
N ARG A 83 12.86 -6.71 -2.20
CA ARG A 83 13.86 -7.49 -1.46
C ARG A 83 14.94 -7.97 -2.42
N ASN A 84 16.18 -8.00 -1.97
CA ASN A 84 17.27 -8.47 -2.81
C ASN A 84 17.04 -9.96 -3.06
N ILE A 85 17.35 -10.47 -4.26
CA ILE A 85 17.04 -11.86 -4.59
C ILE A 85 17.78 -12.84 -3.66
N SER A 86 18.94 -12.41 -3.15
CA SER A 86 19.71 -13.10 -2.12
C SER A 86 18.94 -13.33 -0.82
N ASP A 87 17.96 -12.48 -0.49
CA ASP A 87 17.16 -12.59 0.73
C ASP A 87 16.17 -13.77 0.66
N TYR A 88 15.99 -14.36 -0.53
CA TYR A 88 15.13 -15.52 -0.76
C TYR A 88 15.89 -16.84 -0.78
N PHE A 89 17.23 -16.82 -0.77
CA PHE A 89 18.06 -18.02 -0.77
C PHE A 89 18.87 -18.08 0.53
N PRO A 90 18.38 -18.79 1.58
CA PRO A 90 19.16 -19.01 2.79
C PRO A 90 20.42 -19.84 2.48
N GLN A 91 21.54 -19.50 3.15
CA GLN A 91 22.82 -20.22 3.07
C GLN A 91 22.79 -21.56 3.80
#